data_AF-A0A8U0HSC6-F1
#
_entry.id   AF-A0A8U0HSC6-F1
#
_cell.length_a   1.000
_cell.length_b   1.000
_cell.length_c   1.000
_cell.angle_alpha   90.00
_cell.angle_beta   90.00
_cell.angle_gamma   90.00
#
_symmetry.space_group_name_H-M   'P 1'
#
loop_
_entity.id
_entity.type
_entity.pdbx_description
1 polymer ?
#
loop_
_entity_poly.entity_id
_entity_poly.type
_entity_poly.pdbx_seq_one_letter_code
_entity_poly.pdbx_strand_id
1 'polypeptide(L)'
;MRDGALPDPRQVARVAPLVVVGVLLVVVAGVGVVAAVAETQQTWTWYFRMEQAIATATPVALALSGASLVALFGAVLLSGE
;
A
#
# COMPACT_ATOMS: atom_id res chain seq x y z
N MET A 1 32.83 16.26 -3.50
CA MET A 1 32.03 15.70 -2.39
C MET A 1 30.64 16.31 -2.50
N ARG A 2 29.61 15.53 -2.83
CA ARG A 2 28.22 16.00 -2.74
C ARG A 2 27.79 15.76 -1.30
N ASP A 3 27.56 16.83 -0.56
CA ASP A 3 26.98 16.72 0.78
C ASP A 3 25.65 15.98 0.66
N GLY A 4 25.54 14.86 1.39
CA GLY A 4 24.33 14.05 1.46
C GLY A 4 23.26 14.80 2.25
N ALA A 5 22.68 15.83 1.63
CA ALA A 5 21.59 16.59 2.22
C ALA A 5 20.43 15.63 2.50
N LEU A 6 20.15 15.41 3.79
CA LEU A 6 18.99 14.65 4.22
C LEU A 6 17.73 15.36 3.69
N PRO A 7 16.74 14.60 3.17
CA PRO A 7 15.54 15.20 2.61
C PRO A 7 14.80 16.03 3.68
N ASP A 8 14.26 17.18 3.28
CA ASP A 8 13.52 18.06 4.18
C ASP A 8 12.38 17.26 4.85
N PRO A 9 12.33 17.18 6.20
CA PRO A 9 11.32 16.42 6.92
C PRO A 9 9.89 16.85 6.54
N ARG A 10 9.67 18.12 6.17
CA ARG A 10 8.35 18.60 5.71
C ARG A 10 7.99 18.06 4.33
N GLN A 11 8.98 17.92 3.45
CA GLN A 11 8.77 17.31 2.13
C GLN A 11 8.48 15.81 2.28
N VAL A 12 9.23 15.11 3.13
CA VAL A 12 8.99 13.69 3.43
C VAL A 12 7.60 13.48 4.02
N ALA A 13 7.20 14.32 4.99
CA ALA A 13 5.87 14.26 5.61
C ALA A 13 4.72 14.42 4.60
N ARG A 14 4.90 15.21 3.54
CA ARG A 14 3.89 15.37 2.48
C ARG A 14 3.83 14.18 1.52
N VAL A 15 4.97 13.60 1.16
CA VAL A 15 5.07 12.58 0.12
C VAL A 15 4.88 11.16 0.67
N ALA A 16 5.40 10.88 1.86
CA ALA A 16 5.33 9.56 2.49
C ALA A 16 3.92 8.96 2.55
N PRO A 17 2.88 9.66 3.04
CA PRO A 17 1.53 9.09 3.11
C PRO A 17 0.98 8.75 1.72
N LEU A 18 1.23 9.59 0.71
CA LEU A 18 0.78 9.35 -0.67
C LEU A 18 1.44 8.10 -1.27
N VAL A 19 2.74 7.91 -1.02
CA VAL A 19 3.46 6.73 -1.50
C VAL A 19 2.93 5.47 -0.82
N VAL A 20 2.78 5.49 0.51
CA VAL A 20 2.32 4.30 1.26
C VAL A 20 0.89 3.92 0.87
N VAL A 21 -0.02 4.90 0.77
CA VAL A 21 -1.40 4.66 0.31
C VAL A 21 -1.41 4.21 -1.15
N GLY A 22 -0.59 4.81 -2.02
CA GLY A 22 -0.47 4.40 -3.41
C GLY A 22 -0.04 2.93 -3.55
N VAL A 23 0.98 2.51 -2.80
CA VAL A 23 1.42 1.10 -2.78
C VAL A 23 0.31 0.18 -2.25
N LEU A 24 -0.40 0.59 -1.19
CA LEU A 24 -1.54 -0.17 -0.66
C LEU A 24 -2.62 -0.37 -1.74
N LEU A 25 -2.97 0.68 -2.48
CA LEU A 25 -3.94 0.59 -3.57
C LEU A 25 -3.48 -0.34 -4.70
N VAL A 26 -2.19 -0.33 -5.03
CA VAL A 26 -1.63 -1.28 -6.02
C VAL A 26 -1.78 -2.72 -5.55
N VAL A 27 -1.51 -3.01 -4.28
CA VAL A 27 -1.69 -4.36 -3.70
C VAL A 27 -3.15 -4.79 -3.81
N VAL A 28 -4.09 -3.93 -3.39
CA VAL A 28 -5.53 -4.21 -3.47
C VAL A 28 -6.00 -4.39 -4.91
N ALA A 29 -5.55 -3.54 -5.83
CA ALA A 29 -5.87 -3.65 -7.26
C ALA A 29 -5.35 -4.96 -7.86
N GLY A 30 -4.14 -5.40 -7.49
CA GLY A 30 -3.59 -6.67 -7.92
C GLY A 30 -4.47 -7.86 -7.51
N VAL A 31 -4.94 -7.89 -6.26
CA VAL A 31 -5.90 -8.90 -5.79
C VAL A 31 -7.22 -8.80 -6.54
N GLY A 32 -7.73 -7.60 -6.77
CA GLY A 32 -8.95 -7.35 -7.54
C GLY A 32 -8.88 -7.88 -8.98
N VAL A 33 -7.74 -7.74 -9.65
CA VAL A 33 -7.52 -8.32 -10.98
C VAL A 33 -7.56 -9.85 -10.93
N VAL A 34 -6.92 -10.49 -9.95
CA VAL A 34 -6.97 -11.95 -9.79
C VAL A 34 -8.41 -12.41 -9.53
N ALA A 35 -9.16 -11.67 -8.71
CA ALA A 35 -10.56 -11.98 -8.43
C ALA A 35 -11.44 -11.84 -9.70
N ALA A 36 -11.24 -10.80 -10.49
CA ALA A 36 -11.94 -10.63 -11.76
C ALA A 36 -11.62 -11.78 -12.74
N VAL A 37 -10.35 -12.20 -12.83
CA VAL A 37 -9.97 -13.37 -13.63
C VAL A 37 -10.65 -14.63 -13.12
N ALA A 38 -10.67 -14.86 -11.80
CA ALA A 38 -11.36 -16.03 -11.23
C ALA A 38 -12.85 -16.06 -11.57
N GLU A 39 -13.51 -14.91 -11.49
CA GLU A 39 -14.92 -14.80 -11.84
C GLU A 39 -15.18 -14.99 -13.35
N THR A 40 -14.27 -14.53 -14.23
CA THR A 40 -14.43 -14.79 -15.67
C THR A 40 -14.18 -16.26 -16.06
N GLN A 41 -13.31 -16.96 -15.33
CA GLN A 41 -12.96 -18.35 -15.64
C GLN A 41 -13.90 -19.35 -14.97
N GLN A 42 -14.48 -19.01 -13.82
CA GLN A 42 -15.44 -19.83 -13.07
C GLN A 42 -14.97 -21.26 -12.78
N THR A 43 -13.66 -21.46 -12.65
CA THR A 43 -13.09 -22.77 -12.28
C THR A 43 -12.52 -22.74 -10.87
N TRP A 44 -12.60 -23.89 -10.21
CA TRP A 44 -12.10 -24.07 -8.85
C TRP A 44 -10.61 -23.70 -8.72
N THR A 45 -9.80 -24.02 -9.73
CA THR A 45 -8.37 -23.68 -9.75
C THR A 45 -8.15 -22.17 -9.64
N TRP A 46 -8.96 -21.35 -10.31
CA TRP A 46 -8.80 -19.90 -10.24
C TRP A 46 -9.34 -19.31 -8.93
N TYR A 47 -10.42 -19.86 -8.38
CA TYR A 47 -10.88 -19.47 -7.04
C TYR A 47 -9.82 -19.76 -5.97
N PHE A 48 -9.16 -20.93 -6.02
CA PHE A 48 -8.06 -21.24 -5.10
C PHE A 48 -6.86 -20.30 -5.28
N ARG A 49 -6.51 -19.94 -6.52
CA ARG A 49 -5.47 -18.93 -6.78
C ARG A 49 -5.84 -17.55 -6.24
N MET A 50 -7.12 -17.17 -6.31
CA MET A 50 -7.63 -15.94 -5.69
C MET A 50 -7.47 -16.00 -4.17
N GLU A 51 -7.85 -17.10 -3.52
CA GLU A 51 -7.67 -17.29 -2.07
C GLU A 51 -6.20 -17.19 -1.66
N GLN A 52 -5.29 -17.82 -2.41
CA GLN A 52 -3.85 -17.72 -2.18
C GLN A 52 -3.34 -16.29 -2.35
N ALA A 53 -3.80 -15.58 -3.38
CA ALA A 53 -3.45 -14.17 -3.61
C ALA A 53 -3.93 -13.29 -2.44
N ILE A 54 -5.17 -13.47 -1.97
CA ILE A 54 -5.71 -12.76 -0.81
C ILE A 54 -4.88 -13.08 0.44
N ALA A 55 -4.63 -14.36 0.73
CA ALA A 55 -3.87 -14.78 1.90
C ALA A 55 -2.45 -14.17 1.92
N THR A 56 -1.80 -14.08 0.76
CA THR A 56 -0.46 -13.49 0.63
C THR A 56 -0.49 -11.96 0.73
N ALA A 57 -1.49 -11.32 0.13
CA ALA A 57 -1.60 -9.85 0.10
C ALA A 57 -2.10 -9.26 1.44
N THR A 58 -2.91 -10.00 2.20
CA THR A 58 -3.52 -9.52 3.46
C THR A 58 -2.49 -9.00 4.48
N PRO A 59 -1.42 -9.73 4.84
CA PRO A 59 -0.44 -9.21 5.81
C PRO A 59 0.28 -7.96 5.29
N VAL A 60 0.55 -7.89 3.98
CA VAL A 60 1.17 -6.72 3.34
C VAL A 60 0.23 -5.51 3.39
N ALA A 61 -1.03 -5.71 3.03
CA ALA A 61 -2.06 -4.68 3.09
C ALA A 61 -2.29 -4.19 4.53
N LEU A 62 -2.27 -5.08 5.52
CA LEU A 62 -2.36 -4.74 6.94
C LEU A 62 -1.18 -3.86 7.38
N ALA A 63 0.05 -4.26 7.03
CA ALA A 63 1.25 -3.50 7.36
C ALA A 63 1.25 -2.11 6.71
N LEU A 64 0.89 -2.04 5.42
CA LEU A 64 0.77 -0.77 4.69
C LEU A 64 -0.35 0.11 5.25
N SER A 65 -1.47 -0.47 5.69
CA SER A 65 -2.54 0.27 6.36
C SER A 65 -2.04 0.88 7.67
N GLY A 66 -1.35 0.10 8.52
CA GLY A 66 -0.72 0.62 9.73
C GLY A 66 0.31 1.72 9.44
N ALA A 67 1.18 1.51 8.45
CA ALA A 67 2.16 2.51 8.02
C ALA A 67 1.49 3.79 7.48
N SER A 68 0.36 3.66 6.77
CA SER A 68 -0.38 4.80 6.23
C SER A 68 -0.95 5.66 7.34
N LEU A 69 -1.49 5.05 8.40
CA LEU A 69 -1.97 5.76 9.58
C LEU A 69 -0.82 6.52 10.24
N VAL A 70 0.30 5.84 10.51
CA VAL A 70 1.48 6.47 11.13
C VAL A 70 1.99 7.65 10.27
N ALA A 71 2.08 7.47 8.96
CA ALA A 71 2.53 8.51 8.03
C ALA A 71 1.57 9.71 7.99
N LEU A 72 0.25 9.47 7.96
CA LEU A 72 -0.76 10.53 7.97
C LEU A 72 -0.76 11.30 9.29
N PHE A 73 -0.74 10.61 10.43
CA PHE A 73 -0.66 11.27 11.74
C PHE A 73 0.65 12.05 11.91
N GLY A 74 1.79 11.48 11.48
CA GLY A 74 3.07 12.17 11.46
C GLY A 74 3.05 13.42 10.58
N ALA A 75 2.40 13.35 9.41
CA ALA A 75 2.21 14.50 8.54
C ALA A 75 1.40 15.60 9.22
N VAL A 76 0.28 15.26 9.87
CA VAL A 76 -0.55 16.21 10.62
C VAL A 76 0.26 16.90 11.72
N LEU A 77 0.97 16.14 12.56
CA LEU A 77 1.80 16.68 13.65
C LEU A 77 2.89 17.64 13.16
N LEU A 78 3.52 17.34 12.02
CA LEU A 78 4.59 18.16 11.44
C LEU A 78 4.07 19.34 10.61
N SER A 79 2.80 19.29 10.21
CA SER A 79 2.12 20.37 9.49
C SER A 79 1.43 21.40 10.38
N GLY A 80 1.41 21.17 11.70
CA GLY A 80 0.88 22.14 12.66
C GLY A 80 1.63 23.47 12.61
N GLU A 81 0.86 24.54 12.43
CA GLU A 81 1.25 25.89 12.85
C GLU A 81 1.39 25.97 14.37
#